data_AF-A0A328FBL5-F1
#
_entry.id   AF-A0A328FBL5-F1
#
_cell.length_a   1.000
_cell.length_b   1.000
_cell.length_c   1.000
_cell.angle_alpha   90.00
_cell.angle_beta   90.00
_cell.angle_gamma   90.00
#
_symmetry.space_group_name_H-M   'P 1'
#
loop_
_entity.id
_entity.type
_entity.pdbx_description
1 polymer ?
#
loop_
_entity_poly.entity_id
_entity_poly.type
_entity_poly.pdbx_seq_one_letter_code
_entity_poly.pdbx_strand_id
1 'polypeptide(L)' 'MFAKKIITETDHSGKVKNMPPLPPNKRFEIIVLDLDETKTNGQINKRAPHPDLKRRMQILGDVVNTIPEDMWDLPT' A
#
# COMPACT_ATOMS: atom_id res chain seq x y z
N MET A 1 6.59 2.30 -12.70
CA MET A 1 7.34 1.80 -11.53
C MET A 1 6.93 0.35 -11.30
N PHE A 2 7.87 -0.59 -11.23
CA PHE A 2 7.57 -2.00 -10.93
C PHE A 2 8.00 -2.30 -9.50
N ALA A 3 7.05 -2.68 -8.64
CA ALA A 3 7.30 -2.96 -7.22
C ALA A 3 6.89 -4.39 -6.87
N LYS A 4 7.74 -5.09 -6.11
CA LYS A 4 7.46 -6.42 -5.58
C LYS A 4 7.42 -6.35 -4.06
N LYS A 5 6.30 -6.76 -3.46
CA LYS A 5 6.17 -6.88 -2.00
C LYS A 5 6.83 -8.18 -1.54
N ILE A 6 7.74 -8.07 -0.57
CA ILE A 6 8.36 -9.19 0.13
C ILE A 6 7.99 -9.04 1.60
N ILE A 7 7.39 -10.08 2.18
CA ILE A 7 7.11 -10.15 3.61
C ILE A 7 8.17 -11.06 4.22
N THR A 8 8.87 -10.56 5.23
CA THR A 8 9.92 -11.29 5.92
C THR A 8 10.03 -10.82 7.37
N GLU A 9 10.84 -11.50 8.16
CA GLU A 9 11.06 -11.29 9.58
C GLU A 9 12.53 -10.99 9.87
N THR A 10 12.80 -10.43 11.05
CA THR A 10 14.15 -10.24 11.56
C THR A 10 14.56 -11.39 12.47
N ASP A 11 15.86 -11.70 12.52
CA ASP A 11 16.42 -12.58 13.54
C ASP A 11 16.64 -11.86 14.89
N HIS A 12 17.19 -12.58 15.87
CA HIS A 12 17.46 -12.06 17.21
C HIS A 12 18.52 -10.94 17.23
N SER A 13 19.28 -10.77 16.15
CA SER A 13 20.25 -9.68 15.96
C SER A 13 19.68 -8.51 15.15
N GLY A 14 18.40 -8.57 14.76
CA GLY A 14 17.72 -7.56 13.95
C GLY A 14 18.00 -7.67 12.44
N LYS A 15 18.63 -8.76 11.96
CA LYS A 15 18.91 -8.93 10.53
C LYS A 15 17.71 -9.51 9.81
N VAL A 16 17.41 -8.97 8.62
CA VAL A 16 16.36 -9.47 7.74
C VAL A 16 16.69 -10.88 7.29
N LYS A 17 15.82 -11.84 7.60
CA LYS A 17 15.96 -13.23 7.14
C LYS A 17 15.54 -13.36 5.68
N ASN A 18 16.12 -14.33 4.97
CA ASN A 18 15.68 -14.77 3.64
C ASN A 18 15.50 -13.64 2.59
N MET A 19 16.31 -12.57 2.68
CA MET A 19 16.27 -11.49 1.70
C MET A 19 16.71 -12.02 0.33
N PRO A 20 15.88 -11.92 -0.74
CA PRO A 20 16.29 -12.38 -2.06
C PRO A 20 17.42 -11.53 -2.62
N PRO A 21 18.30 -12.10 -3.46
CA PRO A 21 19.37 -11.35 -4.08
C PRO A 21 18.82 -10.27 -5.00
N LEU A 22 19.39 -9.07 -4.91
CA LEU A 22 19.07 -7.96 -5.80
C LEU A 22 19.99 -8.00 -7.04
N PRO A 23 19.48 -7.59 -8.22
CA PRO A 23 20.29 -7.47 -9.43
C PRO A 23 21.52 -6.58 -9.24
N PRO A 24 22.69 -6.96 -9.81
CA PRO A 24 23.90 -6.15 -9.70
C PRO A 24 23.75 -4.81 -10.43
N ASN A 25 24.41 -3.78 -9.91
CA ASN A 25 24.51 -2.44 -10.52
C ASN A 25 23.16 -1.75 -10.81
N LYS A 26 22.13 -2.02 -10.00
CA LYS A 26 20.82 -1.35 -10.09
C LYS A 26 20.56 -0.51 -8.84
N ARG A 27 19.78 0.56 -9.01
CA ARG A 27 19.31 1.42 -7.91
C ARG A 27 17.92 0.96 -7.48
N PHE A 28 17.74 0.80 -6.17
CA PHE A 28 16.46 0.38 -5.57
C PHE A 28 16.08 1.36 -4.47
N GLU A 29 14.77 1.59 -4.35
CA GLU A 29 14.16 2.17 -3.17
C GLU A 29 13.58 1.03 -2.34
N ILE A 30 13.85 1.02 -1.03
CA ILE A 30 13.38 -0.01 -0.10
C ILE A 30 12.47 0.65 0.93
N ILE A 31 11.25 0.12 1.05
CA ILE A 31 10.28 0.55 2.06
C ILE A 31 10.15 -0.58 3.08
N VAL A 32 10.41 -0.28 4.35
CA VAL A 32 10.31 -1.23 5.47
C VAL A 32 9.05 -0.93 6.27
N LEU A 33 8.28 -1.96 6.60
CA LEU A 33 7.06 -1.85 7.39
C LEU A 33 7.07 -2.90 8.49
N ASP A 34 6.99 -2.46 9.75
CA ASP A 34 6.77 -3.34 10.89
C ASP A 34 5.29 -3.77 10.95
N LEU A 35 5.04 -5.06 10.73
CA LEU A 35 3.69 -5.62 10.66
C LEU A 35 3.05 -5.88 12.03
N ASP A 36 3.82 -5.87 13.11
CA ASP A 36 3.33 -6.11 14.46
C ASP A 36 3.17 -4.79 15.24
N GLU A 37 4.03 -3.81 14.99
CA GLU A 37 3.81 -2.44 15.45
C GLU A 37 2.53 -1.85 14.85
N THR A 38 2.22 -2.14 13.58
CA THR A 38 0.97 -1.69 12.95
C THR A 38 -0.29 -2.34 13.53
N LYS A 39 -0.20 -3.56 14.07
CA LYS A 39 -1.31 -4.19 14.82
C LYS A 39 -1.46 -3.59 16.21
N THR A 40 -0.34 -3.27 16.86
CA THR A 40 -0.30 -2.69 18.21
C THR A 40 -0.79 -1.24 18.18
N ASN A 41 -0.41 -0.48 17.15
CA ASN A 41 -0.94 0.84 16.81
C ASN A 41 -2.28 0.75 16.06
N GLY A 42 -3.10 -0.30 16.31
CA GLY A 42 -4.38 -0.63 15.66
C GLY A 42 -5.49 0.43 15.75
N GLN A 43 -5.15 1.68 16.04
CA GLN A 43 -5.97 2.88 15.85
C GLN A 43 -5.31 3.86 14.86
N ILE A 44 -4.59 3.40 13.85
CA ILE A 44 -4.44 4.23 12.65
C ILE A 44 -5.86 4.37 12.11
N ASN A 45 -6.47 5.53 12.36
CA ASN A 45 -7.73 5.98 11.80
C ASN A 45 -7.77 5.59 10.33
N LYS A 46 -8.36 4.43 10.02
CA LYS A 46 -8.68 4.08 8.63
C LYS A 46 -9.47 5.28 8.15
N ARG A 47 -8.97 5.95 7.10
CA ARG A 47 -9.68 7.09 6.51
C ARG A 47 -11.06 6.58 6.16
N ALA A 48 -12.03 6.95 6.99
CA ALA A 48 -13.41 6.64 6.75
C ALA A 48 -13.93 7.81 5.91
N PRO A 49 -14.74 7.54 4.88
CA PRO A 49 -15.48 8.61 4.25
C PRO A 49 -16.31 9.34 5.33
N HIS A 50 -16.56 10.64 5.13
CA HIS A 50 -17.36 11.46 6.04
C HIS A 50 -18.65 10.71 6.44
N PRO A 51 -19.13 10.80 7.69
CA PRO A 51 -20.29 10.02 8.17
C PRO A 51 -21.51 10.05 7.23
N ASP A 52 -21.74 11.18 6.56
CA ASP A 52 -22.83 11.35 5.59
C ASP A 52 -22.71 10.47 4.34
N LEU A 53 -21.49 10.09 3.98
CA LEU A 53 -21.16 9.25 2.83
C LEU A 53 -21.16 7.75 3.19
N LYS A 54 -21.01 7.43 4.49
CA LYS A 54 -20.80 6.07 5.02
C LYS A 54 -21.96 5.09 4.75
N ARG A 55 -23.12 5.60 4.32
CA ARG A 55 -24.32 4.81 3.96
C ARG A 55 -24.86 5.11 2.56
N ARG A 56 -24.23 6.03 1.81
CA ARG A 56 -24.65 6.46 0.47
C ARG A 56 -23.68 6.03 -0.62
N MET A 57 -22.52 5.48 -0.27
CA MET A 57 -21.50 5.07 -1.23
C MET A 57 -21.30 3.55 -1.19
N GLN A 58 -21.34 2.94 -2.37
CA GLN A 58 -20.92 1.57 -2.61
C GLN A 58 -19.60 1.60 -3.38
N ILE A 59 -18.55 1.01 -2.82
CA ILE A 59 -17.30 0.86 -3.56
C ILE A 59 -17.49 -0.31 -4.52
N LEU A 60 -17.67 -0.01 -5.80
CA LEU A 60 -17.97 -0.99 -6.86
C LEU A 60 -16.71 -1.67 -7.46
N GLY A 61 -15.50 -1.37 -6.97
CA GLY A 61 -14.27 -1.94 -7.50
C GLY A 61 -12.98 -1.30 -6.97
N ASP A 62 -11.87 -1.54 -7.67
CA ASP A 62 -10.56 -0.97 -7.35
C ASP A 62 -10.50 0.51 -7.71
N VAL A 63 -10.41 1.37 -6.69
CA VAL A 63 -10.44 2.84 -6.83
C VAL A 63 -9.17 3.39 -7.49
N VAL A 64 -8.10 2.60 -7.55
CA VAL A 64 -6.80 3.04 -8.09
C VAL A 64 -6.72 2.89 -9.61
N ASN A 65 -7.64 2.12 -10.22
CA ASN A 65 -7.62 1.80 -11.64
C ASN A 65 -8.77 2.50 -12.35
N THR A 66 -8.71 3.84 -12.42
CA THR A 66 -9.67 4.66 -13.16
C THR A 66 -9.34 4.69 -14.65
N ILE A 67 -10.36 4.84 -15.50
CA ILE A 67 -10.16 5.19 -16.91
C ILE A 67 -9.40 6.53 -17.01
N PRO A 68 -8.58 6.74 -18.07
CA PRO A 68 -7.84 8.00 -18.22
C PRO A 68 -8.78 9.22 -18.33
N GLU A 69 -8.28 10.39 -17.91
CA GLU A 69 -9.05 11.63 -17.72
C GLU A 69 -9.76 12.12 -18.99
N ASP A 70 -9.17 11.85 -20.16
CA ASP A 70 -9.73 12.17 -21.48
C ASP A 70 -10.99 11.37 -21.82
N MET A 71 -11.24 10.28 -21.11
CA MET A 71 -12.48 9.49 -21.21
C MET A 71 -13.49 9.82 -20.12
N TRP A 72 -13.25 10.87 -19.34
CA TRP A 72 -14.22 11.33 -18.34
C TRP A 72 -15.25 12.21 -19.04
N ASP A 73 -16.53 11.86 -18.88
CA ASP A 73 -17.66 12.61 -19.43
C ASP A 73 -17.92 13.89 -18.60
N LEU A 74 -16.93 14.78 -18.55
CA LEU A 74 -17.02 16.05 -17.84
C LEU A 74 -17.66 17.10 -18.76
N PRO A 75 -18.66 17.87 -18.26
CA PRO A 75 -19.20 18.98 -19.04
C PRO A 75 -18.14 20.06 -19.21
N THR A 76 -17.91 20.46 -20.47
CA THR A 76 -17.11 21.64 -20.86
C THR A 76 -17.74 22.94 -20.39
#